data_AF-A0A520FZB4-F1
#
_entry.id   AF-A0A520FZB4-F1
#
_cell.length_a   1.000
_cell.length_b   1.000
_cell.length_c   1.000
_cell.angle_alpha   90.00
_cell.angle_beta   90.00
_cell.angle_gamma   90.00
#
_symmetry.space_group_name_H-M   'P 1'
#
loop_
_entity.id
_entity.type
_entity.pdbx_description
1 polymer ?
#
loop_
_entity_poly.entity_id
_entity_poly.type
_entity_poly.pdbx_seq_one_letter_code
_entity_poly.pdbx_strand_id
1 'polypeptide(L)'
;AVLAALQAGQVEVAAGIRKLLEDWAAQHDGLRLLPGRFMVIQQAMGLPADRGDAAAAALGAFVEDMKASGFVAASLQRHGIVGGSVAPPG
;
A
#
# COMPACT_ATOMS: atom_id res chain seq x y z
N ALA A 1 -20.83 -5.15 -5.88
CA ALA A 1 -21.54 -5.67 -4.69
C ALA A 1 -21.44 -4.70 -3.52
N VAL A 2 -20.25 -4.44 -2.97
CA VAL A 2 -20.09 -3.58 -1.77
C VAL A 2 -20.61 -2.15 -1.97
N LEU A 3 -20.24 -1.49 -3.07
CA LEU A 3 -20.70 -0.12 -3.35
C LEU A 3 -22.24 -0.02 -3.46
N ALA A 4 -22.87 -0.99 -4.11
CA ALA A 4 -24.33 -1.02 -4.24
C ALA A 4 -25.02 -1.19 -2.87
N ALA A 5 -24.46 -2.03 -1.99
CA ALA A 5 -24.97 -2.19 -0.62
C ALA A 5 -24.83 -0.90 0.21
N LEU A 6 -23.73 -0.16 0.02
CA LEU A 6 -23.51 1.14 0.67
C LEU A 6 -24.52 2.18 0.17
N GLN A 7 -24.74 2.26 -1.15
CA GLN A 7 -25.69 3.20 -1.76
C GLN A 7 -27.15 2.88 -1.40
N ALA A 8 -27.51 1.60 -1.28
CA ALA A 8 -28.83 1.16 -0.85
C ALA A 8 -29.04 1.26 0.67
N GLY A 9 -28.04 1.74 1.44
CA GLY A 9 -28.10 1.85 2.90
C GLY A 9 -28.18 0.50 3.63
N GLN A 10 -27.79 -0.60 2.97
CA GLN A 10 -27.75 -1.94 3.57
C GLN A 10 -26.54 -2.10 4.50
N VAL A 11 -25.52 -1.27 4.32
CA VAL A 11 -24.35 -1.13 5.20
C VAL A 11 -24.05 0.34 5.41
N GLU A 12 -23.50 0.69 6.57
CA GLU A 12 -23.15 2.08 6.90
C GLU A 12 -21.73 2.46 6.42
N VAL A 13 -20.83 1.49 6.31
CA VAL A 13 -19.41 1.69 6.00
C VAL A 13 -18.89 0.60 5.08
N ALA A 14 -18.03 0.97 4.13
CA ALA A 14 -17.25 0.05 3.31
C ALA A 14 -15.74 0.21 3.62
N ALA A 15 -15.02 -0.90 3.62
CA ALA A 15 -13.58 -0.95 3.83
C ALA A 15 -12.90 -1.61 2.61
N GLY A 16 -11.78 -1.06 2.17
CA GLY A 16 -11.12 -1.50 0.95
C GLY A 16 -9.82 -0.77 0.67
N ILE A 17 -9.24 -1.03 -0.51
CA ILE A 17 -8.01 -0.36 -0.97
C ILE A 17 -8.29 1.14 -1.10
N ARG A 18 -7.42 1.95 -0.49
CA ARG A 18 -7.60 3.41 -0.41
C ARG A 18 -7.93 4.05 -1.76
N LYS A 19 -7.17 3.75 -2.82
CA LYS A 19 -7.39 4.32 -4.15
C LYS A 19 -8.80 4.01 -4.69
N LEU A 20 -9.27 2.77 -4.54
CA LEU A 20 -10.62 2.38 -4.95
C LEU A 20 -11.69 3.20 -4.21
N LEU A 21 -11.48 3.43 -2.90
CA LEU A 21 -12.41 4.23 -2.10
C LEU A 21 -12.34 5.73 -2.43
N GLU A 22 -11.15 6.25 -2.76
CA GLU A 22 -10.96 7.63 -3.26
C GLU A 22 -11.69 7.82 -4.60
N ASP A 23 -11.56 6.86 -5.52
CA ASP A 23 -12.28 6.88 -6.80
C ASP A 23 -13.80 6.84 -6.58
N TRP A 24 -14.29 6.02 -5.65
CA TRP A 24 -15.73 5.99 -5.32
C TRP A 24 -16.22 7.31 -4.71
N ALA A 25 -15.46 7.89 -3.78
CA ALA A 25 -15.83 9.16 -3.15
C ALA A 25 -15.81 10.33 -4.15
N ALA A 26 -14.97 10.26 -5.20
CA ALA A 26 -14.91 11.28 -6.25
C ALA A 26 -16.04 11.13 -7.29
N GLN A 27 -16.53 9.90 -7.53
CA GLN A 27 -17.50 9.60 -8.58
C GLN A 27 -18.95 9.54 -8.09
N HIS A 28 -19.18 9.43 -6.79
CA HIS A 28 -20.51 9.24 -6.21
C HIS A 28 -20.80 10.26 -5.11
N ASP A 29 -21.72 11.17 -5.40
CA ASP A 29 -22.21 12.14 -4.43
C ASP A 29 -22.78 11.45 -3.18
N GLY A 30 -22.56 12.05 -2.01
CA GLY A 30 -23.01 11.52 -0.73
C GLY A 30 -22.06 10.53 -0.07
N LEU A 31 -21.00 10.10 -0.75
CA LEU A 31 -19.92 9.32 -0.14
C LEU A 31 -18.79 10.23 0.35
N ARG A 32 -18.14 9.83 1.45
CA ARG A 32 -16.91 10.46 1.94
C ARG A 32 -15.93 9.40 2.42
N LEU A 33 -14.65 9.65 2.23
CA LEU A 33 -13.60 8.82 2.82
C LEU A 33 -13.40 9.20 4.29
N LEU A 34 -13.40 8.21 5.19
CA LEU A 34 -13.05 8.44 6.58
C LEU A 34 -11.54 8.71 6.69
N PRO A 35 -11.11 9.67 7.54
CA PRO A 35 -9.68 9.93 7.72
C PRO A 35 -8.99 8.72 8.36
N GLY A 36 -7.68 8.62 8.10
CA GLY A 36 -6.84 7.55 8.64
C GLY A 36 -6.89 6.27 7.81
N ARG A 37 -6.58 5.16 8.48
CA ARG A 37 -6.56 3.80 7.92
C ARG A 37 -6.73 2.81 9.07
N PHE A 38 -7.50 1.76 8.88
CA PHE A 38 -7.66 0.70 9.89
C PHE A 38 -6.58 -0.38 9.76
N MET A 39 -5.87 -0.45 8.63
CA MET A 39 -4.80 -1.42 8.39
C MET A 39 -3.75 -0.86 7.41
N VAL A 40 -2.51 -1.34 7.54
CA VAL A 40 -1.40 -1.13 6.61
C VAL A 40 -0.78 -2.47 6.30
N ILE A 41 -0.59 -2.77 5.01
CA ILE A 41 0.14 -3.98 4.59
C ILE A 41 1.53 -3.53 4.14
N GLN A 42 2.53 -3.73 5.00
CA GLN A 42 3.92 -3.46 4.64
C GLN A 42 4.43 -4.58 3.74
N GLN A 43 5.09 -4.19 2.64
CA GLN A 43 5.78 -5.11 1.74
C GLN A 43 7.23 -5.22 2.17
N ALA A 44 7.80 -6.42 2.11
CA ALA A 44 9.18 -6.71 2.48
C ALA A 44 9.79 -7.76 1.55
N MET A 45 11.13 -7.79 1.46
CA MET A 45 11.83 -8.91 0.86
C MET A 45 12.03 -10.01 1.91
N GLY A 46 11.67 -11.24 1.56
CA GLY A 46 11.86 -12.41 2.42
C GLY A 46 13.04 -13.27 1.99
N LEU A 47 13.68 -13.93 2.95
CA LEU A 47 14.66 -14.98 2.73
C LEU A 47 14.33 -16.23 3.58
N PRO A 48 14.77 -17.44 3.18
CA PRO A 48 14.65 -18.62 4.03
C PRO A 48 15.44 -18.46 5.34
N ALA A 49 14.87 -18.93 6.45
CA ALA A 49 15.44 -18.75 7.79
C ALA A 49 16.80 -19.46 7.99
N ASP A 50 17.09 -20.49 7.21
CA ASP A 50 18.32 -21.29 7.30
C ASP A 50 19.54 -20.64 6.62
N ARG A 51 19.38 -19.46 5.99
CA ARG A 51 20.48 -18.75 5.32
C ARG A 51 21.40 -17.98 6.27
N GLY A 52 20.98 -17.80 7.52
CA GLY A 52 21.75 -17.15 8.58
C GLY A 52 21.86 -15.62 8.44
N ASP A 53 22.47 -15.01 9.46
CA ASP A 53 22.45 -13.56 9.67
C ASP A 53 23.15 -12.76 8.56
N ALA A 54 24.21 -13.32 7.96
CA ALA A 54 24.94 -12.65 6.88
C ALA A 54 24.06 -12.43 5.65
N ALA A 55 23.22 -13.41 5.30
CA ALA A 55 22.29 -13.29 4.18
C ALA A 55 21.16 -12.29 4.49
N ALA A 56 20.64 -12.30 5.73
CA ALA A 56 19.64 -11.35 6.18
C ALA A 56 20.18 -9.90 6.16
N ALA A 57 21.40 -9.69 6.64
CA ALA A 57 22.07 -8.39 6.62
C ALA A 57 22.31 -7.89 5.19
N ALA A 58 22.77 -8.76 4.29
CA ALA A 58 22.95 -8.41 2.89
C ALA A 58 21.62 -8.02 2.20
N LEU A 59 20.54 -8.76 2.46
CA LEU A 59 19.22 -8.41 1.92
C LEU A 59 18.69 -7.09 2.48
N GLY A 60 18.87 -6.87 3.79
CA GLY A 60 18.52 -5.61 4.45
C GLY A 60 19.24 -4.42 3.83
N ALA A 61 20.57 -4.49 3.71
CA ALA A 61 21.39 -3.45 3.09
C ALA A 61 20.94 -3.16 1.65
N PHE A 62 20.67 -4.20 0.85
CA PHE A 62 20.14 -4.02 -0.50
C PHE A 62 18.81 -3.25 -0.53
N VAL A 63 17.87 -3.59 0.36
CA VAL A 63 16.58 -2.87 0.44
C VAL A 63 16.80 -1.40 0.81
N GLU A 64 17.68 -1.11 1.77
CA GLU A 64 18.01 0.27 2.16
C GLU A 64 18.61 1.06 1.00
N ASP A 65 19.57 0.48 0.25
CA ASP A 65 20.18 1.10 -0.91
C ASP A 65 19.14 1.37 -2.02
N MET A 66 18.19 0.46 -2.23
CA MET A 66 17.13 0.63 -3.24
C MET A 66 16.11 1.70 -2.85
N LYS A 67 15.84 1.88 -1.55
CA LYS A 67 15.04 3.00 -1.05
C LYS A 67 15.81 4.32 -1.19
N ALA A 68 17.05 4.36 -0.71
CA ALA A 68 17.88 5.57 -0.67
C ALA A 68 18.25 6.11 -2.07
N SER A 69 18.51 5.22 -3.02
CA SER A 69 18.82 5.59 -4.41
C SER A 69 17.62 6.13 -5.19
N GLY A 70 16.41 6.03 -4.65
CA GLY A 70 15.17 6.37 -5.35
C GLY A 70 14.73 5.32 -6.38
N PHE A 71 15.43 4.19 -6.49
CA PHE A 71 15.10 3.12 -7.44
C PHE A 71 13.67 2.59 -7.25
N VAL A 72 13.25 2.36 -6.00
CA VAL A 72 11.90 1.87 -5.70
C VAL A 72 10.85 2.91 -6.12
N ALA A 73 11.04 4.18 -5.76
CA ALA A 73 10.12 5.26 -6.11
C ALA A 73 9.99 5.42 -7.64
N ALA A 74 11.11 5.44 -8.36
CA ALA A 74 11.14 5.50 -9.81
C ALA A 74 10.48 4.28 -10.46
N SER A 75 10.65 3.08 -9.89
CA SER A 75 10.00 1.87 -10.39
C SER A 75 8.50 1.88 -10.19
N LEU A 76 8.00 2.33 -9.03
CA LEU A 76 6.56 2.51 -8.81
C LEU A 76 5.96 3.46 -9.84
N GLN A 77 6.61 4.60 -10.09
CA GLN A 77 6.17 5.58 -11.08
C GLN A 77 6.18 5.00 -12.50
N ARG A 78 7.28 4.36 -12.91
CA ARG A 78 7.44 3.75 -14.24
C ARG A 78 6.37 2.72 -14.55
N HIS A 79 5.95 1.94 -13.55
CA HIS A 79 4.95 0.90 -13.70
C HIS A 79 3.52 1.37 -13.37
N GLY A 80 3.31 2.66 -13.13
CA GLY A 80 1.99 3.22 -12.84
C GLY A 80 1.36 2.66 -11.55
N ILE A 81 2.18 2.24 -10.58
CA ILE A 81 1.69 1.76 -9.29
C ILE A 81 1.20 2.96 -8.49
N VAL A 82 -0.11 3.00 -8.25
CA VAL A 82 -0.75 4.07 -7.49
C VAL A 82 -1.22 3.54 -6.13
N GLY A 83 -1.05 4.33 -5.07
CA GLY A 83 -1.49 3.99 -3.71
C GLY A 83 -0.44 3.24 -2.86
N GLY A 84 0.73 2.95 -3.42
CA GLY A 84 1.91 2.51 -2.66
C GLY A 84 2.80 3.68 -2.25
N SER A 85 3.43 3.58 -1.08
CA SER A 85 4.46 4.53 -0.62
C SER A 85 5.75 3.78 -0.34
N VAL A 86 6.88 4.45 -0.55
CA VAL A 86 8.20 3.92 -0.16
C VAL A 86 8.45 4.28 1.31
N ALA A 87 8.87 3.30 2.11
CA ALA A 87 9.32 3.57 3.48
C ALA A 87 10.55 4.49 3.46
N PRO A 88 10.76 5.34 4.47
CA PRO A 88 12.01 6.08 4.61
C PRO A 88 13.22 5.11 4.63
N PRO A 89 14.36 5.48 4.03
CA PRO A 89 15.61 4.77 4.26
C PRO A 89 16.05 4.93 5.73
N GLY A 90 16.59 3.89 6.34
CA GLY A 90 17.00 3.86 7.74
C GLY A 90 17.07 2.46 8.33
#